data_AF-A0A1F5SJD1-F1
#
_entry.id   AF-A0A1F5SJD1-F1
#
_cell.length_a   1.000
_cell.length_b   1.000
_cell.length_c   1.000
_cell.angle_alpha   90.00
_cell.angle_beta   90.00
_cell.angle_gamma   90.00
#
_symmetry.space_group_name_H-M   'P 1'
#
loop_
_entity.id
_entity.type
_entity.pdbx_description
1 polymer ?
#
loop_
_entity_poly.entity_id
_entity_poly.type
_entity_poly.pdbx_seq_one_letter_code
_entity_poly.pdbx_strand_id
1 'polypeptide(L)'
;MPQYLDGVKRVKKQPAAVQSPAPAADTPTRGVGKWPGFFDMINWNAAAERRVIRQQRRRSEQLARREGKMQREQERLQRIAAERETRTAALWQSAAEAKKYEEEKRKKKERLKKARAKLKAERLALKLQKQTGKVSAAPVAAGGVSVWQKLRHAVASAIRAVARRFFFLLRTLARRSFRYVAFIVLYLVFFVGALALLVYATPAQNPIRQVLIYNLPFPALIIDYRPVSYPAYLAEKRLLGDYYVADGSAALPADLVRQHLIEKSIFQRLQRRYHVTVSADEQNAVFAHIAAANGGEEQFIETLYNAFGLTKNLFIANVAYYDALKIKLADAFVADDAVNQSAFLRVQNVLKLLGSGKQSFEELAQSYSEDGHALQGGDSGYVKTAAMSDELREVAAKLDAGMTSGVLQEAGRYYIVKVYDRQEPKTGEEVWLKQISIFTNYTFTDYLSDLEKNAKVWDLRK
;
A
#
# COMPACT_ATOMS: atom_id res chain seq x y z
N MET A 1 -59.60 34.47 -46.14
CA MET A 1 -60.45 33.42 -46.76
C MET A 1 -60.02 33.24 -48.21
N PRO A 2 -60.29 32.08 -48.84
CA PRO A 2 -60.74 30.79 -48.27
C PRO A 2 -59.47 29.93 -48.00
N GLN A 3 -59.31 28.60 -48.14
CA GLN A 3 -60.16 27.43 -48.46
C GLN A 3 -59.86 26.26 -47.51
N TYR A 4 -60.82 25.33 -47.41
CA TYR A 4 -60.74 23.94 -46.90
C TYR A 4 -61.23 23.04 -48.08
N LEU A 5 -61.00 21.72 -48.19
CA LEU A 5 -60.46 20.68 -47.30
C LEU A 5 -59.91 19.50 -48.16
N ASP A 6 -59.69 18.34 -47.52
CA ASP A 6 -59.72 16.97 -48.05
C ASP A 6 -58.56 16.40 -48.90
N GLY A 7 -58.36 15.07 -48.75
CA GLY A 7 -57.33 14.31 -49.47
C GLY A 7 -57.06 12.86 -49.03
N VAL A 8 -57.86 12.25 -48.15
CA VAL A 8 -57.58 10.89 -47.63
C VAL A 8 -57.79 9.80 -48.69
N LYS A 9 -56.73 9.09 -49.07
CA LYS A 9 -56.80 7.80 -49.78
C LYS A 9 -55.93 6.71 -49.13
N ARG A 10 -56.38 5.46 -49.23
CA ARG A 10 -55.88 4.32 -48.43
C ARG A 10 -54.60 3.71 -49.01
N VAL A 11 -53.67 3.34 -48.12
CA VAL A 11 -52.49 2.53 -48.45
C VAL A 11 -52.88 1.05 -48.61
N LYS A 12 -52.37 0.37 -49.65
CA LYS A 12 -52.28 -1.09 -49.71
C LYS A 12 -50.86 -1.54 -49.33
N LYS A 13 -50.76 -2.59 -48.50
CA LYS A 13 -49.48 -3.24 -48.15
C LYS A 13 -48.97 -4.11 -49.31
N GLN A 14 -47.65 -4.11 -49.51
CA GLN A 14 -46.87 -5.27 -49.95
C GLN A 14 -45.56 -5.32 -49.11
N PRO A 15 -44.83 -6.46 -49.09
CA PRO A 15 -44.09 -6.88 -47.89
C PRO A 15 -42.65 -6.35 -47.77
N ALA A 16 -42.04 -6.62 -46.62
CA ALA A 16 -40.73 -6.13 -46.23
C ALA A 16 -39.57 -6.70 -47.06
N ALA A 17 -38.61 -5.83 -47.39
CA ALA A 17 -37.23 -6.20 -47.70
C ALA A 17 -36.33 -5.97 -46.47
N VAL A 18 -35.19 -6.65 -46.41
CA VAL A 18 -34.33 -6.70 -45.22
C VAL A 18 -33.66 -5.34 -44.93
N GLN A 19 -33.60 -4.97 -43.65
CA GLN A 19 -32.91 -3.76 -43.20
C GLN A 19 -31.39 -3.90 -43.29
N SER A 20 -30.75 -2.89 -43.88
CA SER A 20 -29.35 -2.54 -43.63
C SER A 20 -29.28 -1.02 -43.45
N PRO A 21 -29.17 -0.51 -42.22
CA PRO A 21 -29.15 0.94 -42.00
C PRO A 21 -27.83 1.54 -42.49
N ALA A 22 -27.92 2.46 -43.44
CA ALA A 22 -26.85 3.41 -43.70
C ALA A 22 -26.59 4.27 -42.44
N PRO A 23 -25.36 4.77 -42.21
CA PRO A 23 -25.07 5.58 -41.04
C PRO A 23 -25.92 6.85 -41.03
N ALA A 24 -26.69 7.06 -39.96
CA ALA A 24 -27.44 8.29 -39.76
C ALA A 24 -26.46 9.46 -39.54
N ALA A 25 -26.67 10.55 -40.26
CA ALA A 25 -25.91 11.78 -40.08
C ALA A 25 -26.45 12.57 -38.89
N ASP A 26 -25.99 12.25 -37.69
CA ASP A 26 -26.28 13.04 -36.49
C ASP A 26 -25.60 14.42 -36.59
N THR A 27 -26.34 15.42 -37.09
CA THR A 27 -25.94 16.83 -36.99
C THR A 27 -25.88 17.24 -35.51
N PRO A 28 -24.71 17.64 -34.97
CA PRO A 28 -24.59 17.98 -33.56
C PRO A 28 -25.27 19.34 -33.28
N THR A 29 -26.43 19.31 -32.62
CA THR A 29 -27.00 20.50 -32.00
C THR A 29 -26.07 20.96 -30.87
N ARG A 30 -25.60 22.21 -30.95
CA ARG A 30 -24.67 22.80 -29.97
C ARG A 30 -25.35 22.97 -28.61
N GLY A 31 -25.19 21.98 -27.74
CA GLY A 31 -25.15 22.16 -26.28
C GLY A 31 -23.71 22.42 -25.83
N VAL A 32 -23.53 23.15 -24.73
CA VAL A 32 -22.21 23.48 -24.15
C VAL A 32 -21.38 22.21 -23.95
N GLY A 33 -20.09 22.26 -24.30
CA GLY A 33 -19.18 21.13 -24.18
C GLY A 33 -19.12 20.59 -22.76
N LYS A 34 -19.07 19.26 -22.60
CA LYS A 34 -19.02 18.62 -21.29
C LYS A 34 -17.77 19.02 -20.52
N TRP A 35 -17.96 19.83 -19.50
CA TRP A 35 -17.04 19.89 -18.37
C TRP A 35 -17.00 18.52 -17.69
N PRO A 36 -15.82 17.91 -17.46
CA PRO A 36 -15.65 16.97 -16.38
C PRO A 36 -15.91 17.72 -15.08
N GLY A 37 -16.71 17.15 -14.17
CA GLY A 37 -16.96 17.82 -12.90
C GLY A 37 -15.69 17.97 -12.07
N PHE A 38 -15.72 18.90 -11.10
CA PHE A 38 -14.68 19.10 -10.08
C PHE A 38 -14.26 17.78 -9.37
N PHE A 39 -15.10 16.74 -9.42
CA PHE A 39 -14.82 15.42 -8.85
C PHE A 39 -14.64 14.28 -9.87
N ASP A 40 -14.86 14.49 -11.17
CA ASP A 40 -14.62 13.46 -12.19
C ASP A 40 -13.12 13.18 -12.37
N MET A 41 -12.27 14.19 -12.16
CA MET A 41 -10.81 14.06 -12.19
C MET A 41 -10.28 13.11 -11.09
N ILE A 42 -11.09 12.78 -10.08
CA ILE A 42 -10.79 11.81 -9.02
C ILE A 42 -11.30 10.39 -9.37
N ASN A 43 -12.32 10.27 -10.23
CA ASN A 43 -13.04 9.01 -10.45
C ASN A 43 -12.97 8.46 -11.89
N TRP A 44 -12.53 9.23 -12.89
CA TRP A 44 -12.38 8.73 -14.27
C TRP A 44 -11.43 7.52 -14.31
N ASN A 45 -10.26 7.67 -13.68
CA ASN A 45 -9.35 6.59 -13.34
C ASN A 45 -10.09 5.50 -12.55
N ALA A 46 -10.54 5.77 -11.32
CA ALA A 46 -11.10 4.73 -10.45
C ALA A 46 -12.32 3.98 -11.02
N ALA A 47 -13.07 4.49 -12.00
CA ALA A 47 -14.17 3.80 -12.68
C ALA A 47 -13.71 2.92 -13.86
N ALA A 48 -12.69 3.35 -14.62
CA ALA A 48 -12.03 2.55 -15.65
C ALA A 48 -11.09 1.51 -15.03
N GLU A 49 -10.25 1.91 -14.09
CA GLU A 49 -9.40 1.06 -13.25
C GLU A 49 -10.22 0.02 -12.49
N ARG A 50 -11.37 0.35 -11.88
CA ARG A 50 -12.24 -0.69 -11.30
C ARG A 50 -12.79 -1.67 -12.35
N ARG A 51 -12.61 -1.49 -13.66
CA ARG A 51 -12.78 -2.53 -14.69
C ARG A 51 -11.45 -3.22 -15.01
N VAL A 52 -10.38 -2.47 -15.25
CA VAL A 52 -9.03 -2.98 -15.54
C VAL A 52 -8.49 -3.84 -14.40
N ILE A 53 -8.48 -3.35 -13.16
CA ILE A 53 -8.12 -4.08 -11.93
C ILE A 53 -9.02 -5.31 -11.75
N ARG A 54 -10.32 -5.26 -12.07
CA ARG A 54 -11.18 -6.47 -12.02
C ARG A 54 -10.82 -7.48 -13.10
N GLN A 55 -10.32 -7.07 -14.27
CA GLN A 55 -9.83 -7.95 -15.32
C GLN A 55 -8.43 -8.50 -15.01
N GLN A 56 -7.49 -7.65 -14.56
CA GLN A 56 -6.15 -8.02 -14.11
C GLN A 56 -6.23 -8.98 -12.92
N ARG A 57 -7.03 -8.69 -11.89
CA ARG A 57 -7.25 -9.59 -10.75
C ARG A 57 -7.88 -10.92 -11.16
N ARG A 58 -8.81 -10.93 -12.11
CA ARG A 58 -9.34 -12.20 -12.68
C ARG A 58 -8.27 -12.97 -13.46
N ARG A 59 -7.36 -12.28 -14.17
CA ARG A 59 -6.23 -12.90 -14.87
C ARG A 59 -5.19 -13.43 -13.89
N SER A 60 -4.79 -12.68 -12.86
CA SER A 60 -3.83 -13.14 -11.84
C SER A 60 -4.42 -14.24 -10.96
N GLU A 61 -5.70 -14.19 -10.58
CA GLU A 61 -6.39 -15.31 -9.91
C GLU A 61 -6.48 -16.55 -10.81
N GLN A 62 -6.52 -16.41 -12.14
CA GLN A 62 -6.44 -17.54 -13.09
C GLN A 62 -5.01 -18.08 -13.27
N LEU A 63 -4.00 -17.19 -13.30
CA LEU A 63 -2.59 -17.55 -13.39
C LEU A 63 -2.11 -18.23 -12.10
N ALA A 64 -2.37 -17.67 -10.92
CA ALA A 64 -2.09 -18.30 -9.63
C ALA A 64 -2.83 -19.65 -9.44
N ARG A 65 -4.01 -19.84 -10.07
CA ARG A 65 -4.70 -21.15 -10.12
C ARG A 65 -4.09 -22.15 -11.11
N ARG A 66 -3.30 -21.69 -12.10
CA ARG A 66 -2.49 -22.51 -13.01
C ARG A 66 -1.14 -22.83 -12.38
N GLU A 67 -0.42 -21.84 -11.90
CA GLU A 67 0.83 -21.96 -11.13
C GLU A 67 0.63 -22.87 -9.92
N GLY A 68 -0.39 -22.63 -9.09
CA GLY A 68 -0.73 -23.49 -7.95
C GLY A 68 -1.19 -24.90 -8.31
N LYS A 69 -1.46 -25.20 -9.60
CA LYS A 69 -1.58 -26.59 -10.10
C LYS A 69 -0.22 -27.13 -10.54
N MET A 70 0.54 -26.38 -11.33
CA MET A 70 1.89 -26.73 -11.78
C MET A 70 2.84 -27.00 -10.60
N GLN A 71 2.81 -26.19 -9.55
CA GLN A 71 3.58 -26.37 -8.32
C GLN A 71 3.18 -27.64 -7.57
N ARG A 72 1.87 -27.94 -7.44
CA ARG A 72 1.40 -29.20 -6.83
C ARG A 72 1.79 -30.43 -7.66
N GLU A 73 1.85 -30.28 -8.98
CA GLU A 73 2.29 -31.33 -9.89
C GLU A 73 3.81 -31.53 -9.84
N GLN A 74 4.59 -30.45 -9.78
CA GLN A 74 6.04 -30.47 -9.52
C GLN A 74 6.36 -31.05 -8.14
N GLU A 75 5.69 -30.65 -7.07
CA GLU A 75 5.82 -31.26 -5.74
C GLU A 75 5.49 -32.76 -5.78
N ARG A 76 4.42 -33.16 -6.47
CA ARG A 76 4.05 -34.57 -6.63
C ARG A 76 5.14 -35.34 -7.37
N LEU A 77 5.71 -34.78 -8.43
CA LEU A 77 6.80 -35.38 -9.19
C LEU A 77 8.11 -35.45 -8.37
N GLN A 78 8.44 -34.41 -7.60
CA GLN A 78 9.59 -34.40 -6.68
C GLN A 78 9.42 -35.43 -5.56
N ARG A 79 8.23 -35.57 -4.97
CA ARG A 79 7.93 -36.64 -3.99
C ARG A 79 8.09 -38.02 -4.61
N ILE A 80 7.60 -38.23 -5.83
CA ILE A 80 7.78 -39.50 -6.58
C ILE A 80 9.27 -39.76 -6.90
N ALA A 81 10.06 -38.72 -7.20
CA ALA A 81 11.50 -38.83 -7.41
C ALA A 81 12.23 -39.20 -6.11
N ALA A 82 11.97 -38.50 -5.01
CA ALA A 82 12.55 -38.79 -3.70
C ALA A 82 12.12 -40.18 -3.17
N GLU A 83 10.89 -40.63 -3.44
CA GLU A 83 10.46 -42.00 -3.16
C GLU A 83 11.22 -43.04 -3.99
N ARG A 84 11.58 -42.74 -5.25
CA ARG A 84 12.40 -43.62 -6.08
C ARG A 84 13.84 -43.66 -5.58
N GLU A 85 14.44 -42.51 -5.27
CA GLU A 85 15.80 -42.42 -4.72
C GLU A 85 15.93 -43.12 -3.37
N THR A 86 14.99 -42.90 -2.44
CA THR A 86 15.00 -43.60 -1.14
C THR A 86 14.79 -45.10 -1.29
N ARG A 87 13.92 -45.55 -2.21
CA ARG A 87 13.78 -46.99 -2.54
C ARG A 87 15.04 -47.58 -3.15
N THR A 88 15.72 -46.89 -4.08
CA THR A 88 16.99 -47.40 -4.64
C THR A 88 18.11 -47.39 -3.59
N ALA A 89 18.19 -46.36 -2.74
CA ALA A 89 19.12 -46.33 -1.62
C ALA A 89 18.88 -47.48 -0.63
N ALA A 90 17.63 -47.79 -0.30
CA ALA A 90 17.28 -48.94 0.54
C ALA A 90 17.64 -50.29 -0.12
N LEU A 91 17.48 -50.42 -1.44
CA LEU A 91 17.93 -51.60 -2.20
C LEU A 91 19.46 -51.73 -2.19
N TRP A 92 20.20 -50.64 -2.33
CA TRP A 92 21.67 -50.63 -2.20
C TRP A 92 22.14 -50.95 -0.78
N GLN A 93 21.47 -50.41 0.25
CA GLN A 93 21.78 -50.69 1.65
C GLN A 93 21.52 -52.16 2.01
N SER A 94 20.34 -52.70 1.68
CA SER A 94 20.01 -54.11 1.93
C SER A 94 20.90 -55.07 1.15
N ALA A 95 21.32 -54.73 -0.08
CA ALA A 95 22.33 -55.50 -0.82
C ALA A 95 23.73 -55.44 -0.17
N ALA A 96 24.10 -54.31 0.44
CA ALA A 96 25.35 -54.18 1.19
C ALA A 96 25.29 -54.92 2.54
N GLU A 97 24.14 -54.93 3.21
CA GLU A 97 23.89 -55.67 4.45
C GLU A 97 23.86 -57.18 4.22
N ALA A 98 23.28 -57.66 3.11
CA ALA A 98 23.37 -59.06 2.71
C ALA A 98 24.84 -59.51 2.56
N LYS A 99 25.68 -58.72 1.88
CA LYS A 99 27.14 -58.98 1.78
C LYS A 99 27.83 -58.98 3.14
N LYS A 100 27.52 -58.01 4.03
CA LYS A 100 28.03 -57.98 5.42
C LYS A 100 27.60 -59.23 6.20
N TYR A 101 26.35 -59.66 6.08
CA TYR A 101 25.83 -60.86 6.73
C TYR A 101 26.51 -62.14 6.25
N GLU A 102 26.80 -62.27 4.95
CA GLU A 102 27.59 -63.38 4.43
C GLU A 102 29.05 -63.35 4.92
N GLU A 103 29.68 -62.18 4.96
CA GLU A 103 30.99 -62.02 5.58
C GLU A 103 30.98 -62.38 7.07
N GLU A 104 29.98 -61.93 7.82
CA GLU A 104 29.79 -62.30 9.22
C GLU A 104 29.56 -63.80 9.37
N LYS A 105 28.79 -64.44 8.48
CA LYS A 105 28.56 -65.89 8.46
C LYS A 105 29.87 -66.65 8.20
N ARG A 106 30.74 -66.16 7.31
CA ARG A 106 32.11 -66.69 7.09
C ARG A 106 33.00 -66.45 8.31
N LYS A 107 33.06 -65.22 8.84
CA LYS A 107 33.83 -64.84 10.05
C LYS A 107 33.35 -65.60 11.29
N LYS A 108 32.05 -65.91 11.41
CA LYS A 108 31.44 -66.72 12.48
C LYS A 108 31.78 -68.20 12.31
N LYS A 109 31.80 -68.74 11.09
CA LYS A 109 32.27 -70.11 10.79
C LYS A 109 33.77 -70.25 11.09
N GLU A 110 34.58 -69.24 10.78
CA GLU A 110 35.98 -69.16 11.21
C GLU A 110 36.15 -69.03 12.72
N ARG A 111 35.43 -68.11 13.37
CA ARG A 111 35.42 -67.95 14.83
C ARG A 111 34.99 -69.25 15.51
N LEU A 112 34.06 -70.02 14.94
CA LEU A 112 33.69 -71.34 15.45
C LEU A 112 34.81 -72.39 15.26
N LYS A 113 35.53 -72.38 14.14
CA LYS A 113 36.72 -73.23 13.91
C LYS A 113 37.85 -72.89 14.90
N LYS A 114 38.14 -71.58 15.04
CA LYS A 114 39.13 -71.01 15.97
C LYS A 114 38.72 -71.24 17.43
N ALA A 115 37.44 -71.13 17.78
CA ALA A 115 36.92 -71.40 19.12
C ALA A 115 36.85 -72.89 19.45
N ARG A 116 36.61 -73.79 18.49
CA ARG A 116 36.77 -75.25 18.69
C ARG A 116 38.23 -75.61 18.96
N ALA A 117 39.18 -74.97 18.28
CA ALA A 117 40.59 -75.08 18.61
C ALA A 117 40.92 -74.45 19.99
N LYS A 118 40.38 -73.27 20.28
CA LYS A 118 40.58 -72.58 21.57
C LYS A 118 40.02 -73.38 22.73
N LEU A 119 38.82 -73.97 22.64
CA LEU A 119 38.27 -74.89 23.64
C LEU A 119 39.14 -76.14 23.85
N LYS A 120 39.83 -76.61 22.81
CA LYS A 120 40.81 -77.71 22.92
C LYS A 120 42.06 -77.28 23.71
N ALA A 121 42.49 -76.02 23.56
CA ALA A 121 43.57 -75.40 24.32
C ALA A 121 43.14 -74.91 25.72
N GLU A 122 41.91 -74.47 25.92
CA GLU A 122 41.35 -73.99 27.19
C GLU A 122 41.00 -75.16 28.11
N ARG A 123 40.57 -76.32 27.58
CA ARG A 123 40.57 -77.58 28.36
C ARG A 123 41.97 -77.99 28.83
N LEU A 124 43.02 -77.51 28.16
CA LEU A 124 44.42 -77.76 28.53
C LEU A 124 44.91 -76.71 29.54
N ALA A 125 44.54 -75.43 29.36
CA ALA A 125 44.82 -74.35 30.30
C ALA A 125 44.00 -74.43 31.61
N LEU A 126 42.78 -74.97 31.60
CA LEU A 126 41.95 -75.20 32.80
C LEU A 126 42.51 -76.28 33.73
N LYS A 127 43.50 -77.07 33.29
CA LYS A 127 44.34 -77.86 34.22
C LYS A 127 45.36 -77.00 34.97
N LEU A 128 45.86 -75.94 34.34
CA LEU A 128 46.95 -75.10 34.85
C LEU A 128 46.43 -73.91 35.68
N GLN A 129 45.28 -73.33 35.31
CA GLN A 129 44.74 -72.13 35.96
C GLN A 129 43.72 -72.47 37.07
N LYS A 130 44.01 -73.50 37.87
CA LYS A 130 43.31 -73.81 39.13
C LYS A 130 43.97 -73.15 40.36
N GLN A 131 44.76 -72.11 40.12
CA GLN A 131 45.52 -71.36 41.13
C GLN A 131 45.16 -69.87 41.09
N THR A 132 44.84 -69.33 42.28
CA THR A 132 44.74 -67.90 42.67
C THR A 132 43.75 -66.98 41.91
N GLY A 133 43.41 -65.84 42.52
CA GLY A 133 42.56 -64.81 41.90
C GLY A 133 41.94 -63.80 42.91
N LYS A 134 41.01 -62.99 42.38
CA LYS A 134 40.05 -62.09 43.07
C LYS A 134 40.52 -60.77 43.75
N VAL A 135 39.96 -59.65 43.22
CA VAL A 135 39.05 -58.67 43.91
C VAL A 135 39.55 -57.27 44.42
N SER A 136 39.20 -56.24 43.61
CA SER A 136 38.42 -55.00 43.92
C SER A 136 38.94 -53.68 44.58
N ALA A 137 38.53 -52.56 43.94
CA ALA A 137 37.81 -51.35 44.45
C ALA A 137 38.49 -50.20 45.26
N ALA A 138 38.59 -49.00 44.63
CA ALA A 138 37.78 -47.75 44.83
C ALA A 138 37.54 -47.12 46.25
N PRO A 139 36.78 -46.00 46.46
CA PRO A 139 36.67 -44.64 45.85
C PRO A 139 36.62 -43.45 46.89
N VAL A 140 36.12 -42.23 46.52
CA VAL A 140 35.27 -41.25 47.32
C VAL A 140 35.76 -39.80 47.70
N ALA A 141 34.85 -38.80 47.47
CA ALA A 141 34.60 -37.47 48.13
C ALA A 141 35.58 -36.26 48.06
N ALA A 142 35.22 -35.00 48.46
CA ALA A 142 34.01 -34.14 48.29
C ALA A 142 34.13 -32.76 49.03
N GLY A 143 33.31 -31.73 48.68
CA GLY A 143 32.76 -30.73 49.63
C GLY A 143 33.15 -29.22 49.50
N GLY A 144 32.31 -28.32 50.05
CA GLY A 144 32.64 -26.91 50.38
C GLY A 144 31.66 -25.80 49.92
N VAL A 145 31.14 -24.95 50.84
CA VAL A 145 30.22 -23.81 50.59
C VAL A 145 30.43 -22.68 51.62
N SER A 146 30.18 -21.40 51.26
CA SER A 146 29.90 -20.31 52.22
C SER A 146 29.04 -19.18 51.61
N VAL A 147 28.39 -18.33 52.42
CA VAL A 147 27.28 -17.44 52.02
C VAL A 147 27.41 -16.02 52.58
N TRP A 148 27.28 -15.00 51.72
CA TRP A 148 27.11 -13.59 52.11
C TRP A 148 25.63 -13.18 52.12
N GLN A 149 24.93 -13.42 53.24
CA GLN A 149 23.57 -12.91 53.47
C GLN A 149 23.35 -12.51 54.94
N LYS A 150 23.07 -11.20 55.17
CA LYS A 150 22.31 -10.56 56.28
C LYS A 150 22.89 -9.21 56.77
N LEU A 151 23.03 -8.20 55.90
CA LEU A 151 23.30 -6.82 56.38
C LEU A 151 22.83 -5.70 55.42
N ARG A 152 21.51 -5.45 55.31
CA ARG A 152 21.00 -4.31 54.49
C ARG A 152 19.65 -3.67 54.89
N HIS A 153 18.96 -4.12 55.93
CA HIS A 153 17.58 -3.66 56.23
C HIS A 153 17.43 -2.49 57.22
N ALA A 154 18.50 -2.02 57.87
CA ALA A 154 18.41 -1.04 58.95
C ALA A 154 18.13 0.43 58.51
N VAL A 155 18.41 0.80 57.26
CA VAL A 155 18.49 2.23 56.83
C VAL A 155 17.17 2.76 56.21
N ALA A 156 16.27 1.88 55.78
CA ALA A 156 15.12 2.25 54.92
C ALA A 156 13.88 2.81 55.65
N SER A 157 13.92 2.98 56.97
CA SER A 157 12.77 3.38 57.81
C SER A 157 12.70 4.90 58.07
N ALA A 158 13.82 5.53 58.44
CA ALA A 158 13.86 6.91 58.92
C ALA A 158 13.36 7.96 57.90
N ILE A 159 13.73 7.81 56.62
CA ILE A 159 13.47 8.80 55.55
C ILE A 159 11.95 8.99 55.31
N ARG A 160 11.12 7.99 55.60
CA ARG A 160 9.66 8.02 55.34
C ARG A 160 8.84 8.78 56.40
N ALA A 161 9.46 9.38 57.42
CA ALA A 161 8.77 10.19 58.42
C ALA A 161 8.64 11.66 57.99
N VAL A 162 9.76 12.29 57.59
CA VAL A 162 9.87 13.74 57.37
C VAL A 162 8.97 14.22 56.21
N ALA A 163 9.01 13.52 55.08
CA ALA A 163 8.25 13.88 53.87
C ALA A 163 6.73 14.01 54.10
N ARG A 164 6.15 13.24 55.04
CA ARG A 164 4.70 13.21 55.28
C ARG A 164 4.17 14.44 56.00
N ARG A 165 4.98 15.15 56.81
CA ARG A 165 4.55 16.41 57.47
C ARG A 165 4.64 17.61 56.51
N PHE A 166 5.67 17.68 55.68
CA PHE A 166 5.84 18.74 54.68
C PHE A 166 4.67 18.79 53.68
N PHE A 167 4.24 17.63 53.17
CA PHE A 167 3.14 17.53 52.22
C PHE A 167 1.76 17.91 52.81
N PHE A 168 1.57 17.82 54.13
CA PHE A 168 0.28 18.10 54.77
C PHE A 168 -0.04 19.60 54.82
N LEU A 169 0.98 20.46 55.00
CA LEU A 169 0.83 21.92 55.04
C LEU A 169 0.48 22.50 53.66
N LEU A 170 1.18 22.07 52.60
CA LEU A 170 0.81 22.43 51.22
C LEU A 170 -0.66 22.05 50.92
N ARG A 171 -1.08 20.87 51.40
CA ARG A 171 -2.42 20.32 51.15
C ARG A 171 -3.55 21.10 51.85
N THR A 172 -3.33 21.93 52.87
CA THR A 172 -4.42 22.70 53.51
C THR A 172 -4.72 24.01 52.78
N LEU A 173 -3.69 24.80 52.46
CA LEU A 173 -3.86 26.08 51.74
C LEU A 173 -4.39 25.87 50.32
N ALA A 174 -3.83 24.90 49.58
CA ALA A 174 -4.31 24.54 48.25
C ALA A 174 -5.79 24.10 48.23
N ARG A 175 -6.33 23.56 49.34
CA ARG A 175 -7.68 22.97 49.38
C ARG A 175 -8.83 24.00 49.26
N ARG A 176 -8.59 25.30 49.48
CA ARG A 176 -9.59 26.35 49.24
C ARG A 176 -9.50 26.90 47.81
N SER A 177 -8.32 27.31 47.34
CA SER A 177 -8.14 27.79 45.97
C SER A 177 -8.47 26.72 44.92
N PHE A 178 -8.06 25.47 45.13
CA PHE A 178 -8.42 24.35 44.25
C PHE A 178 -9.94 24.12 44.15
N ARG A 179 -10.71 24.39 45.21
CA ARG A 179 -12.19 24.33 45.14
C ARG A 179 -12.74 25.41 44.22
N TYR A 180 -12.30 26.65 44.34
CA TYR A 180 -12.75 27.74 43.46
C TYR A 180 -12.34 27.49 42.00
N VAL A 181 -11.11 27.03 41.74
CA VAL A 181 -10.67 26.65 40.39
C VAL A 181 -11.51 25.49 39.85
N ALA A 182 -11.79 24.46 40.64
CA ALA A 182 -12.66 23.35 40.23
C ALA A 182 -14.10 23.80 39.95
N PHE A 183 -14.66 24.73 40.73
CA PHE A 183 -15.98 25.32 40.43
C PHE A 183 -15.98 26.17 39.15
N ILE A 184 -14.92 26.95 38.89
CA ILE A 184 -14.78 27.73 37.66
C ILE A 184 -14.67 26.81 36.44
N VAL A 185 -13.88 25.74 36.52
CA VAL A 185 -13.76 24.73 35.45
C VAL A 185 -15.08 23.99 35.24
N LEU A 186 -15.77 23.59 36.32
CA LEU A 186 -17.09 22.95 36.24
C LEU A 186 -18.12 23.88 35.58
N TYR A 187 -18.15 25.16 35.98
CA TYR A 187 -19.02 26.18 35.40
C TYR A 187 -18.71 26.40 33.91
N LEU A 188 -17.43 26.49 33.53
CA LEU A 188 -17.03 26.65 32.13
C LEU A 188 -17.42 25.43 31.28
N VAL A 189 -17.22 24.21 31.79
CA VAL A 189 -17.67 22.97 31.12
C VAL A 189 -19.20 22.94 30.97
N PHE A 190 -19.95 23.32 32.02
CA PHE A 190 -21.41 23.42 31.96
C PHE A 190 -21.89 24.49 30.97
N PHE A 191 -21.27 25.66 30.97
CA PHE A 191 -21.57 26.78 30.07
C PHE A 191 -21.28 26.43 28.61
N VAL A 192 -20.12 25.83 28.32
CA VAL A 192 -19.79 25.32 26.98
C VAL A 192 -20.75 24.20 26.57
N GLY A 193 -21.18 23.33 27.49
CA GLY A 193 -22.22 22.32 27.25
C GLY A 193 -23.59 22.91 26.92
N ALA A 194 -24.00 23.98 27.61
CA ALA A 194 -25.24 24.70 27.33
C ALA A 194 -25.20 25.42 25.98
N LEU A 195 -24.08 26.05 25.63
CA LEU A 195 -23.87 26.64 24.31
C LEU A 195 -23.83 25.57 23.19
N ALA A 196 -23.23 24.41 23.44
CA ALA A 196 -23.27 23.28 22.52
C ALA A 196 -24.70 22.79 22.27
N LEU A 197 -25.52 22.64 23.32
CA LEU A 197 -26.94 22.33 23.19
C LEU A 197 -27.68 23.36 22.31
N LEU A 198 -27.40 24.66 22.48
CA LEU A 198 -27.99 25.71 21.63
C LEU A 198 -27.54 25.60 20.16
N VAL A 199 -26.32 25.14 19.86
CA VAL A 199 -25.84 24.97 18.48
C VAL A 199 -26.40 23.72 17.81
N TYR A 200 -26.45 22.58 18.50
CA TYR A 200 -26.82 21.30 17.89
C TYR A 200 -28.32 20.99 17.97
N ALA A 201 -29.02 21.37 19.04
CA ALA A 201 -30.42 21.02 19.24
C ALA A 201 -31.44 22.04 18.70
N THR A 202 -31.05 23.27 18.37
CA THR A 202 -31.97 24.29 17.84
C THR A 202 -32.10 24.24 16.31
N PRO A 203 -33.24 24.63 15.70
CA PRO A 203 -33.38 24.68 14.24
C PRO A 203 -32.38 25.62 13.55
N ALA A 204 -31.97 25.29 12.32
CA ALA A 204 -30.96 26.07 11.57
C ALA A 204 -31.37 27.53 11.25
N GLN A 205 -32.67 27.83 11.32
CA GLN A 205 -33.23 29.18 11.13
C GLN A 205 -33.06 30.08 12.37
N ASN A 206 -32.64 29.55 13.52
CA ASN A 206 -32.51 30.32 14.75
C ASN A 206 -31.30 31.29 14.67
N PRO A 207 -31.49 32.62 14.86
CA PRO A 207 -30.41 33.60 14.75
C PRO A 207 -29.32 33.41 15.82
N ILE A 208 -29.68 32.97 17.03
CA ILE A 208 -28.71 32.71 18.12
C ILE A 208 -27.73 31.61 17.69
N ARG A 209 -28.24 30.54 17.06
CA ARG A 209 -27.42 29.45 16.53
C ARG A 209 -26.43 29.93 15.46
N GLN A 210 -26.83 30.88 14.61
CA GLN A 210 -25.93 31.44 13.60
C GLN A 210 -24.78 32.24 14.24
N VAL A 211 -25.08 33.13 15.19
CA VAL A 211 -24.06 33.88 15.95
C VAL A 211 -23.10 32.92 16.67
N LEU A 212 -23.62 31.91 17.37
CA LEU A 212 -22.78 30.92 18.05
C LEU A 212 -21.90 30.12 17.09
N ILE A 213 -22.36 29.83 15.87
CA ILE A 213 -21.59 29.12 14.83
C ILE A 213 -20.43 29.96 14.29
N TYR A 214 -20.62 31.26 14.07
CA TYR A 214 -19.57 32.12 13.51
C TYR A 214 -18.59 32.66 14.56
N ASN A 215 -19.04 32.89 15.80
CA ASN A 215 -18.21 33.47 16.86
C ASN A 215 -17.49 32.45 17.74
N LEU A 216 -17.86 31.15 17.71
CA LEU A 216 -17.25 30.11 18.54
C LEU A 216 -16.86 28.88 17.70
N PRO A 217 -15.69 28.24 17.96
CA PRO A 217 -15.14 27.19 17.12
C PRO A 217 -15.79 25.81 17.34
N PHE A 218 -17.12 25.75 17.31
CA PHE A 218 -17.87 24.50 17.47
C PHE A 218 -17.60 23.53 16.30
N PRO A 219 -17.24 22.26 16.55
CA PRO A 219 -17.01 21.27 15.52
C PRO A 219 -18.32 20.70 14.93
N ALA A 220 -18.47 20.76 13.60
CA ALA A 220 -19.50 19.99 12.90
C ALA A 220 -19.13 18.49 12.81
N LEU A 221 -17.85 18.21 12.58
CA LEU A 221 -17.29 16.86 12.46
C LEU A 221 -15.99 16.80 13.27
N ILE A 222 -15.62 15.62 13.76
CA ILE A 222 -14.26 15.30 14.18
C ILE A 222 -13.76 14.19 13.27
N ILE A 223 -12.60 14.39 12.64
CA ILE A 223 -12.00 13.45 11.68
C ILE A 223 -10.57 13.16 12.15
N ASP A 224 -10.28 11.91 12.48
CA ASP A 224 -9.01 11.46 13.06
C ASP A 224 -8.53 12.36 14.21
N TYR A 225 -9.45 12.61 15.16
CA TYR A 225 -9.30 13.44 16.35
C TYR A 225 -9.08 14.95 16.08
N ARG A 226 -9.21 15.41 14.83
CA ARG A 226 -9.15 16.84 14.44
C ARG A 226 -10.56 17.41 14.23
N PRO A 227 -10.94 18.52 14.88
CA PRO A 227 -12.23 19.16 14.66
C PRO A 227 -12.28 19.89 13.32
N VAL A 228 -13.37 19.69 12.57
CA VAL A 228 -13.78 20.53 11.43
C VAL A 228 -14.89 21.45 11.92
N SER A 229 -14.67 22.77 11.85
CA SER A 229 -15.60 23.76 12.41
C SER A 229 -16.94 23.81 11.67
N TYR A 230 -17.98 24.26 12.35
CA TYR A 230 -19.31 24.40 11.79
C TYR A 230 -19.36 25.38 10.60
N PRO A 231 -18.67 26.54 10.62
CA PRO A 231 -18.54 27.40 9.45
C PRO A 231 -17.87 26.70 8.25
N ALA A 232 -16.81 25.91 8.48
CA ALA A 232 -16.15 25.17 7.40
C ALA A 232 -17.08 24.12 6.76
N TYR A 233 -17.87 23.41 7.58
CA TYR A 233 -18.91 22.50 7.06
C TYR A 233 -19.96 23.23 6.21
N LEU A 234 -20.41 24.41 6.65
CA LEU A 234 -21.42 25.18 5.92
C LEU A 234 -20.87 25.79 4.61
N ALA A 235 -19.61 26.25 4.61
CA ALA A 235 -18.93 26.73 3.41
C ALA A 235 -18.78 25.61 2.37
N GLU A 236 -18.32 24.43 2.78
CA GLU A 236 -18.21 23.25 1.90
C GLU A 236 -19.59 22.81 1.37
N LYS A 237 -20.61 22.75 2.25
CA LYS A 237 -21.99 22.43 1.84
C LYS A 237 -22.50 23.42 0.79
N ARG A 238 -22.22 24.72 0.98
CA ARG A 238 -22.65 25.75 0.03
C ARG A 238 -21.96 25.61 -1.31
N LEU A 239 -20.63 25.57 -1.34
CA LEU A 239 -19.85 25.47 -2.58
C LEU A 239 -20.27 24.27 -3.44
N LEU A 240 -20.51 23.12 -2.80
CA LEU A 240 -20.99 21.92 -3.49
C LEU A 240 -22.47 22.02 -3.89
N GLY A 241 -23.31 22.67 -3.08
CA GLY A 241 -24.71 22.93 -3.43
C GLY A 241 -24.83 23.82 -4.65
N ASP A 242 -24.10 24.94 -4.65
CA ASP A 242 -24.06 25.91 -5.75
C ASP A 242 -23.53 25.22 -7.04
N TYR A 243 -22.54 24.31 -6.96
CA TYR A 243 -22.11 23.45 -8.07
C TYR A 243 -23.22 22.50 -8.59
N TYR A 244 -23.86 21.73 -7.71
CA TYR A 244 -24.86 20.73 -8.13
C TYR A 244 -26.10 21.40 -8.75
N VAL A 245 -26.47 22.61 -8.30
CA VAL A 245 -27.56 23.39 -8.91
C VAL A 245 -27.18 23.86 -10.33
N ALA A 246 -25.94 24.31 -10.54
CA ALA A 246 -25.45 24.76 -11.86
C ALA A 246 -25.37 23.60 -12.89
N ASP A 247 -25.03 22.40 -12.44
CA ASP A 247 -25.04 21.15 -13.23
C ASP A 247 -26.47 20.63 -13.53
N GLY A 248 -27.52 21.34 -13.09
CA GLY A 248 -28.92 20.93 -13.26
C GLY A 248 -29.34 19.74 -12.40
N SER A 249 -28.50 19.32 -11.44
CA SER A 249 -28.79 18.21 -10.54
C SER A 249 -29.77 18.63 -9.43
N ALA A 250 -30.86 17.87 -9.28
CA ALA A 250 -31.98 18.23 -8.39
C ALA A 250 -31.63 18.32 -6.89
N ALA A 251 -30.54 17.69 -6.43
CA ALA A 251 -30.07 17.77 -5.05
C ALA A 251 -28.59 17.39 -4.90
N LEU A 252 -27.91 18.04 -3.95
CA LEU A 252 -26.58 17.65 -3.46
C LEU A 252 -26.64 16.30 -2.71
N PRO A 253 -25.80 15.29 -3.04
CA PRO A 253 -25.81 14.00 -2.35
C PRO A 253 -25.43 14.11 -0.86
N ALA A 254 -26.19 13.43 0.01
CA ALA A 254 -26.21 13.70 1.45
C ALA A 254 -24.86 13.52 2.18
N ASP A 255 -24.04 12.54 1.78
CA ASP A 255 -22.72 12.27 2.38
C ASP A 255 -21.56 12.94 1.61
N LEU A 256 -21.78 13.60 0.47
CA LEU A 256 -20.69 14.14 -0.36
C LEU A 256 -19.87 15.21 0.39
N VAL A 257 -20.55 16.12 1.09
CA VAL A 257 -19.89 17.13 1.95
C VAL A 257 -19.05 16.48 3.04
N ARG A 258 -19.46 15.32 3.57
CA ARG A 258 -18.69 14.57 4.55
C ARG A 258 -17.45 13.94 3.91
N GLN A 259 -17.57 13.40 2.70
CA GLN A 259 -16.46 12.80 1.95
C GLN A 259 -15.37 13.84 1.64
N HIS A 260 -15.72 15.03 1.13
CA HIS A 260 -14.72 16.05 0.81
C HIS A 260 -14.04 16.64 2.05
N LEU A 261 -14.76 16.74 3.18
CA LEU A 261 -14.13 17.15 4.46
C LEU A 261 -13.21 16.07 5.02
N ILE A 262 -13.45 14.78 4.73
CA ILE A 262 -12.49 13.71 4.99
C ILE A 262 -11.25 13.90 4.09
N GLU A 263 -11.40 13.97 2.76
CA GLU A 263 -10.28 14.16 1.82
C GLU A 263 -9.44 15.41 2.15
N LYS A 264 -10.07 16.57 2.37
CA LYS A 264 -9.40 17.82 2.78
C LYS A 264 -8.68 17.68 4.13
N SER A 265 -9.24 16.96 5.10
CA SER A 265 -8.55 16.68 6.38
C SER A 265 -7.36 15.72 6.22
N ILE A 266 -7.45 14.77 5.28
CA ILE A 266 -6.36 13.85 4.89
C ILE A 266 -5.24 14.66 4.23
N PHE A 267 -5.54 15.50 3.25
CA PHE A 267 -4.55 16.38 2.62
C PHE A 267 -3.85 17.28 3.63
N GLN A 268 -4.58 17.94 4.53
CA GLN A 268 -3.97 18.72 5.61
C GLN A 268 -3.12 17.87 6.57
N ARG A 269 -3.40 16.57 6.74
CA ARG A 269 -2.53 15.64 7.49
C ARG A 269 -1.26 15.33 6.70
N LEU A 270 -1.39 15.02 5.41
CA LEU A 270 -0.26 14.67 4.54
C LEU A 270 0.68 15.86 4.30
N GLN A 271 0.17 17.09 4.16
CA GLN A 271 0.98 18.32 4.15
C GLN A 271 1.93 18.41 5.35
N ARG A 272 1.45 18.03 6.54
CA ARG A 272 2.25 18.05 7.79
C ARG A 272 3.16 16.83 7.95
N ARG A 273 2.92 15.73 7.22
CA ARG A 273 3.81 14.56 7.14
C ARG A 273 4.98 14.81 6.18
N TYR A 274 4.67 15.37 5.01
CA TYR A 274 5.59 15.55 3.89
C TYR A 274 6.18 16.97 3.82
N HIS A 275 5.80 17.86 4.74
CA HIS A 275 6.19 19.28 4.77
C HIS A 275 5.83 20.06 3.47
N VAL A 276 4.82 19.59 2.75
CA VAL A 276 4.37 20.15 1.45
C VAL A 276 3.54 21.42 1.61
N THR A 277 4.00 22.49 0.99
CA THR A 277 3.30 23.76 0.78
C THR A 277 2.98 23.98 -0.70
N VAL A 278 2.02 24.85 -0.99
CA VAL A 278 1.65 25.26 -2.37
C VAL A 278 1.83 26.77 -2.49
N SER A 279 2.54 27.24 -3.52
CA SER A 279 2.74 28.68 -3.78
C SER A 279 1.50 29.31 -4.44
N ALA A 280 1.45 30.64 -4.50
CA ALA A 280 0.43 31.35 -5.27
C ALA A 280 0.58 31.09 -6.78
N ASP A 281 1.81 30.90 -7.26
CA ASP A 281 2.10 30.68 -8.67
C ASP A 281 1.69 29.27 -9.13
N GLU A 282 1.87 28.25 -8.28
CA GLU A 282 1.39 26.89 -8.51
C GLU A 282 -0.15 26.84 -8.57
N GLN A 283 -0.81 27.58 -7.67
CA GLN A 283 -2.27 27.79 -7.69
C GLN A 283 -2.76 28.47 -8.97
N ASN A 284 -2.07 29.54 -9.40
CA ASN A 284 -2.40 30.28 -10.61
C ASN A 284 -2.12 29.44 -11.88
N ALA A 285 -1.08 28.61 -11.90
CA ALA A 285 -0.75 27.74 -13.02
C ALA A 285 -1.82 26.65 -13.24
N VAL A 286 -2.31 26.02 -12.16
CA VAL A 286 -3.43 25.06 -12.24
C VAL A 286 -4.72 25.76 -12.69
N PHE A 287 -5.01 26.96 -12.18
CA PHE A 287 -6.14 27.76 -12.65
C PHE A 287 -6.03 28.09 -14.15
N ALA A 288 -4.87 28.54 -14.62
CA ALA A 288 -4.64 28.88 -16.02
C ALA A 288 -4.74 27.65 -16.95
N HIS A 289 -4.29 26.48 -16.50
CA HIS A 289 -4.48 25.22 -17.22
C HIS A 289 -5.96 24.84 -17.36
N ILE A 290 -6.73 24.92 -16.26
CA ILE A 290 -8.18 24.66 -16.28
C ILE A 290 -8.90 25.67 -17.17
N ALA A 291 -8.52 26.95 -17.11
CA ALA A 291 -9.06 28.01 -17.94
C ALA A 291 -8.81 27.76 -19.44
N ALA A 292 -7.57 27.43 -19.82
CA ALA A 292 -7.17 27.20 -21.20
C ALA A 292 -7.94 26.02 -21.84
N ALA A 293 -8.24 24.97 -21.07
CA ALA A 293 -9.05 23.84 -21.52
C ALA A 293 -10.52 24.21 -21.78
N ASN A 294 -10.98 25.39 -21.35
CA ASN A 294 -12.40 25.76 -21.29
C ASN A 294 -12.70 27.17 -21.86
N GLY A 295 -11.99 27.57 -22.92
CA GLY A 295 -12.22 28.83 -23.64
C GLY A 295 -11.31 29.99 -23.23
N GLY A 296 -10.41 29.77 -22.27
CA GLY A 296 -9.48 30.79 -21.77
C GLY A 296 -9.95 31.47 -20.48
N GLU A 297 -9.09 32.32 -19.91
CA GLU A 297 -9.31 32.89 -18.57
C GLU A 297 -10.57 33.76 -18.48
N GLU A 298 -10.81 34.64 -19.45
CA GLU A 298 -11.95 35.56 -19.42
C GLU A 298 -13.29 34.81 -19.47
N GLN A 299 -13.46 33.91 -20.44
CA GLN A 299 -14.66 33.07 -20.58
C GLN A 299 -14.85 32.14 -19.36
N PHE A 300 -13.76 31.64 -18.77
CA PHE A 300 -13.86 30.81 -17.57
C PHE A 300 -14.30 31.62 -16.34
N ILE A 301 -13.75 32.82 -16.14
CA ILE A 301 -14.16 33.70 -15.03
C ILE A 301 -15.63 34.10 -15.17
N GLU A 302 -16.08 34.44 -16.39
CA GLU A 302 -17.49 34.70 -16.67
C GLU A 302 -18.36 33.48 -16.32
N THR A 303 -17.95 32.28 -16.75
CA THR A 303 -18.67 31.02 -16.45
C THR A 303 -18.72 30.73 -14.95
N LEU A 304 -17.61 30.91 -14.22
CA LEU A 304 -17.54 30.75 -12.77
C LEU A 304 -18.52 31.69 -12.05
N TYR A 305 -18.60 32.95 -12.48
CA TYR A 305 -19.49 33.93 -11.87
C TYR A 305 -20.96 33.67 -12.24
N ASN A 306 -21.27 33.52 -13.52
CA ASN A 306 -22.65 33.46 -14.02
C ASN A 306 -23.34 32.11 -13.75
N ALA A 307 -22.62 30.99 -13.80
CA ALA A 307 -23.19 29.66 -13.55
C ALA A 307 -23.09 29.24 -12.07
N PHE A 308 -21.96 29.55 -11.41
CA PHE A 308 -21.65 29.02 -10.08
C PHE A 308 -21.63 30.06 -8.95
N GLY A 309 -21.73 31.36 -9.26
CA GLY A 309 -21.57 32.45 -8.27
C GLY A 309 -20.16 32.55 -7.67
N LEU A 310 -19.16 31.91 -8.29
CA LEU A 310 -17.78 31.84 -7.80
C LEU A 310 -16.91 32.92 -8.42
N THR A 311 -16.06 33.55 -7.60
CA THR A 311 -14.98 34.41 -8.10
C THR A 311 -13.72 33.60 -8.39
N LYS A 312 -12.82 34.10 -9.24
CA LYS A 312 -11.49 33.50 -9.47
C LYS A 312 -10.78 33.13 -8.17
N ASN A 313 -10.80 34.03 -7.18
CA ASN A 313 -10.14 33.81 -5.89
C ASN A 313 -10.80 32.69 -5.06
N LEU A 314 -12.13 32.60 -5.07
CA LEU A 314 -12.85 31.51 -4.40
C LEU A 314 -12.63 30.16 -5.09
N PHE A 315 -12.59 30.14 -6.43
CA PHE A 315 -12.24 28.94 -7.19
C PHE A 315 -10.81 28.51 -6.87
N ILE A 316 -9.82 29.42 -6.93
CA ILE A 316 -8.42 29.10 -6.64
C ILE A 316 -8.26 28.51 -5.23
N ALA A 317 -8.85 29.15 -4.21
CA ALA A 317 -8.70 28.71 -2.82
C ALA A 317 -9.39 27.38 -2.49
N ASN A 318 -10.40 26.97 -3.27
CA ASN A 318 -11.21 25.77 -2.98
C ASN A 318 -11.04 24.62 -3.99
N VAL A 319 -10.49 24.91 -5.18
CA VAL A 319 -10.25 23.95 -6.29
C VAL A 319 -8.75 23.90 -6.59
N ALA A 320 -8.20 24.91 -7.27
CA ALA A 320 -6.84 24.87 -7.81
C ALA A 320 -5.75 24.66 -6.74
N TYR A 321 -5.94 25.19 -5.52
CA TYR A 321 -5.07 24.92 -4.37
C TYR A 321 -5.05 23.43 -4.00
N TYR A 322 -6.20 22.76 -3.99
CA TYR A 322 -6.30 21.35 -3.62
C TYR A 322 -5.82 20.42 -4.74
N ASP A 323 -5.99 20.79 -6.00
CA ASP A 323 -5.43 20.06 -7.15
C ASP A 323 -3.90 20.19 -7.19
N ALA A 324 -3.35 21.40 -7.09
CA ALA A 324 -1.91 21.64 -6.98
C ALA A 324 -1.31 20.92 -5.76
N LEU A 325 -2.03 20.92 -4.63
CA LEU A 325 -1.64 20.16 -3.45
C LEU A 325 -1.63 18.65 -3.71
N LYS A 326 -2.66 18.10 -4.36
CA LYS A 326 -2.79 16.67 -4.66
C LYS A 326 -1.64 16.15 -5.53
N ILE A 327 -1.19 16.96 -6.50
CA ILE A 327 0.01 16.69 -7.30
C ILE A 327 1.25 16.60 -6.40
N LYS A 328 1.56 17.66 -5.64
CA LYS A 328 2.76 17.70 -4.78
C LYS A 328 2.76 16.67 -3.65
N LEU A 329 1.58 16.22 -3.19
CA LEU A 329 1.45 15.10 -2.27
C LEU A 329 1.66 13.73 -2.94
N ALA A 330 1.34 13.58 -4.22
CA ALA A 330 1.66 12.38 -5.00
C ALA A 330 3.18 12.27 -5.23
N ASP A 331 3.84 13.37 -5.58
CA ASP A 331 5.29 13.43 -5.77
C ASP A 331 6.03 13.09 -4.46
N ALA A 332 5.61 13.69 -3.35
CA ALA A 332 6.17 13.41 -2.03
C ALA A 332 5.87 11.98 -1.52
N PHE A 333 4.76 11.37 -1.95
CA PHE A 333 4.45 9.96 -1.70
C PHE A 333 5.34 9.02 -2.54
N VAL A 334 5.62 9.38 -3.80
CA VAL A 334 6.58 8.66 -4.66
C VAL A 334 8.00 8.70 -4.08
N ALA A 335 8.36 9.76 -3.37
CA ALA A 335 9.63 9.89 -2.64
C ALA A 335 9.63 9.25 -1.23
N ASP A 336 8.52 8.69 -0.73
CA ASP A 336 8.46 8.10 0.61
C ASP A 336 8.97 6.64 0.61
N ASP A 337 10.29 6.50 0.79
CA ASP A 337 10.97 5.20 0.93
C ASP A 337 10.37 4.27 1.99
N ALA A 338 9.68 4.79 3.02
CA ALA A 338 9.06 3.95 4.05
C ALA A 338 7.72 3.37 3.59
N VAL A 339 7.03 4.00 2.63
CA VAL A 339 5.86 3.43 1.94
C VAL A 339 6.31 2.52 0.80
N ASN A 340 7.29 2.97 0.02
CA ASN A 340 7.76 2.29 -1.18
C ASN A 340 8.78 1.18 -0.89
N GLN A 341 9.16 1.00 0.39
CA GLN A 341 10.15 0.04 0.89
C GLN A 341 9.93 -1.39 0.37
N SER A 342 8.68 -1.82 0.23
CA SER A 342 8.35 -3.16 -0.26
C SER A 342 8.79 -3.38 -1.71
N ALA A 343 8.66 -2.38 -2.59
CA ALA A 343 9.15 -2.44 -3.96
C ALA A 343 10.68 -2.32 -4.01
N PHE A 344 11.26 -1.41 -3.21
CA PHE A 344 12.71 -1.24 -3.10
C PHE A 344 13.44 -2.51 -2.60
N LEU A 345 12.86 -3.22 -1.62
CA LEU A 345 13.40 -4.49 -1.13
C LEU A 345 13.26 -5.62 -2.17
N ARG A 346 12.19 -5.65 -2.98
CA ARG A 346 12.04 -6.59 -4.10
C ARG A 346 13.10 -6.37 -5.17
N VAL A 347 13.30 -5.13 -5.62
CA VAL A 347 14.29 -4.82 -6.68
C VAL A 347 15.73 -5.03 -6.19
N GLN A 348 16.04 -4.70 -4.92
CA GLN A 348 17.32 -5.06 -4.31
C GLN A 348 17.55 -6.59 -4.25
N ASN A 349 16.49 -7.38 -4.04
CA ASN A 349 16.61 -8.84 -4.08
C ASN A 349 16.93 -9.33 -5.51
N VAL A 350 16.30 -8.76 -6.54
CA VAL A 350 16.64 -9.06 -7.94
C VAL A 350 18.08 -8.67 -8.26
N LEU A 351 18.56 -7.50 -7.83
CA LEU A 351 19.95 -7.09 -8.04
C LEU A 351 20.95 -8.08 -7.39
N LYS A 352 20.62 -8.61 -6.20
CA LYS A 352 21.43 -9.63 -5.52
C LYS A 352 21.39 -10.99 -6.22
N LEU A 353 20.26 -11.35 -6.85
CA LEU A 353 20.15 -12.57 -7.66
C LEU A 353 20.97 -12.45 -8.96
N LEU A 354 20.87 -11.31 -9.67
CA LEU A 354 21.69 -10.98 -10.84
C LEU A 354 23.19 -11.06 -10.50
N GLY A 355 23.63 -10.37 -9.43
CA GLY A 355 25.01 -10.39 -8.96
C GLY A 355 25.51 -11.76 -8.47
N SER A 356 24.62 -12.75 -8.28
CA SER A 356 25.00 -14.12 -7.96
C SER A 356 25.31 -15.00 -9.19
N GLY A 357 24.94 -14.55 -10.40
CA GLY A 357 25.16 -15.27 -11.66
C GLY A 357 24.38 -16.59 -11.81
N LYS A 358 23.46 -16.92 -10.89
CA LYS A 358 22.75 -18.21 -10.85
C LYS A 358 21.54 -18.31 -11.78
N GLN A 359 21.05 -17.18 -12.28
CA GLN A 359 19.88 -17.06 -13.14
C GLN A 359 20.15 -16.00 -14.20
N SER A 360 19.62 -16.18 -15.40
CA SER A 360 19.70 -15.16 -16.45
C SER A 360 18.89 -13.89 -16.10
N PHE A 361 19.19 -12.79 -16.79
CA PHE A 361 18.40 -11.56 -16.69
C PHE A 361 16.96 -11.82 -17.14
N GLU A 362 16.81 -12.63 -18.19
CA GLU A 362 15.55 -13.05 -18.80
C GLU A 362 14.67 -13.88 -17.84
N GLU A 363 15.25 -14.84 -17.10
CA GLU A 363 14.52 -15.58 -16.05
C GLU A 363 14.03 -14.65 -14.94
N LEU A 364 14.87 -13.72 -14.50
CA LEU A 364 14.55 -12.80 -13.41
C LEU A 364 13.52 -11.75 -13.88
N ALA A 365 13.57 -11.31 -15.13
CA ALA A 365 12.53 -10.49 -15.74
C ALA A 365 11.18 -11.23 -15.83
N GLN A 366 11.16 -12.48 -16.26
CA GLN A 366 9.96 -13.32 -16.28
C GLN A 366 9.39 -13.59 -14.87
N SER A 367 10.25 -13.63 -13.86
CA SER A 367 9.88 -13.97 -12.47
C SER A 367 9.51 -12.76 -11.60
N TYR A 368 10.03 -11.57 -11.91
CA TYR A 368 9.94 -10.39 -11.05
C TYR A 368 9.53 -9.08 -11.74
N SER A 369 9.58 -8.97 -13.08
CA SER A 369 9.09 -7.75 -13.75
C SER A 369 7.56 -7.74 -13.76
N GLU A 370 6.97 -6.59 -13.45
CA GLU A 370 5.53 -6.36 -13.38
C GLU A 370 4.99 -5.65 -14.65
N ASP A 371 5.85 -5.43 -15.65
CA ASP A 371 5.53 -4.77 -16.93
C ASP A 371 5.15 -5.73 -18.07
N GLY A 372 4.84 -5.15 -19.24
CA GLY A 372 4.48 -5.92 -20.44
C GLY A 372 5.65 -6.71 -21.04
N HIS A 373 6.89 -6.35 -20.72
CA HIS A 373 8.11 -6.96 -21.24
C HIS A 373 8.54 -8.19 -20.44
N ALA A 374 8.03 -8.36 -19.22
CA ALA A 374 8.28 -9.52 -18.33
C ALA A 374 8.27 -10.87 -19.07
N LEU A 375 7.18 -11.17 -19.81
CA LEU A 375 7.01 -12.43 -20.54
C LEU A 375 8.01 -12.64 -21.69
N GLN A 376 8.65 -11.56 -22.17
CA GLN A 376 9.68 -11.57 -23.20
C GLN A 376 11.10 -11.55 -22.61
N GLY A 377 11.26 -11.78 -21.30
CA GLY A 377 12.56 -11.70 -20.63
C GLY A 377 13.03 -10.26 -20.41
N GLY A 378 12.08 -9.32 -20.29
CA GLY A 378 12.35 -7.91 -20.10
C GLY A 378 12.70 -7.16 -21.39
N ASP A 379 12.58 -7.79 -22.55
CA ASP A 379 13.07 -7.25 -23.82
C ASP A 379 12.24 -6.06 -24.32
N SER A 380 12.86 -4.89 -24.44
CA SER A 380 12.26 -3.65 -24.94
C SER A 380 12.64 -3.35 -26.40
N GLY A 381 13.50 -4.16 -27.02
CA GLY A 381 14.05 -3.90 -28.35
C GLY A 381 14.92 -2.64 -28.41
N TYR A 382 15.12 -2.12 -29.62
CA TYR A 382 15.84 -0.87 -29.86
C TYR A 382 15.01 0.34 -29.45
N VAL A 383 15.52 1.11 -28.48
CA VAL A 383 14.91 2.34 -27.98
C VAL A 383 15.83 3.51 -28.37
N LYS A 384 15.25 4.55 -28.98
CA LYS A 384 15.97 5.78 -29.33
C LYS A 384 16.45 6.51 -28.07
N THR A 385 17.71 6.90 -28.03
CA THR A 385 18.29 7.65 -26.89
C THR A 385 17.54 8.96 -26.59
N ALA A 386 17.01 9.59 -27.64
CA ALA A 386 16.17 10.80 -27.55
C ALA A 386 14.72 10.56 -27.06
N ALA A 387 14.29 9.30 -26.89
CA ALA A 387 12.98 8.92 -26.36
C ALA A 387 13.04 8.37 -24.93
N MET A 388 14.22 8.30 -24.32
CA MET A 388 14.43 7.89 -22.93
C MET A 388 14.26 9.09 -21.98
N SER A 389 13.82 8.82 -20.74
CA SER A 389 13.97 9.75 -19.60
C SER A 389 15.44 10.13 -19.39
N ASP A 390 15.71 11.29 -18.78
CA ASP A 390 17.08 11.79 -18.59
C ASP A 390 17.92 10.83 -17.73
N GLU A 391 17.30 10.25 -16.69
CA GLU A 391 17.88 9.29 -15.77
C GLU A 391 18.22 7.96 -16.46
N LEU A 392 17.29 7.42 -17.26
CA LEU A 392 17.55 6.21 -18.05
C LEU A 392 18.63 6.47 -19.09
N ARG A 393 18.62 7.65 -19.74
CA ARG A 393 19.61 8.02 -20.76
C ARG A 393 21.01 8.13 -20.16
N GLU A 394 21.16 8.76 -18.99
CA GLU A 394 22.45 8.90 -18.30
C GLU A 394 23.00 7.54 -17.85
N VAL A 395 22.15 6.66 -17.31
CA VAL A 395 22.59 5.31 -16.89
C VAL A 395 22.84 4.40 -18.10
N ALA A 396 22.01 4.46 -19.14
CA ALA A 396 22.26 3.73 -20.38
C ALA A 396 23.60 4.16 -21.01
N ALA A 397 23.88 5.47 -21.11
CA ALA A 397 25.14 5.97 -21.68
C ALA A 397 26.41 5.51 -20.94
N LYS A 398 26.30 5.12 -19.66
CA LYS A 398 27.42 4.62 -18.83
C LYS A 398 27.58 3.09 -18.87
N LEU A 399 26.76 2.36 -19.62
CA LEU A 399 26.76 0.90 -19.68
C LEU A 399 27.26 0.37 -21.03
N ASP A 400 28.29 -0.47 -20.98
CA ASP A 400 28.74 -1.27 -22.12
C ASP A 400 27.73 -2.37 -22.48
N ALA A 401 27.80 -2.89 -23.71
CA ALA A 401 26.99 -4.04 -24.12
C ALA A 401 27.25 -5.27 -23.21
N GLY A 402 26.17 -5.86 -22.71
CA GLY A 402 26.18 -6.93 -21.72
C GLY A 402 26.13 -6.47 -20.26
N MET A 403 26.44 -5.20 -19.95
CA MET A 403 26.44 -4.67 -18.57
C MET A 403 25.03 -4.36 -18.07
N THR A 404 24.85 -4.48 -16.76
CA THR A 404 23.58 -4.28 -16.05
C THR A 404 23.70 -3.13 -15.05
N SER A 405 22.66 -2.31 -14.92
CA SER A 405 22.61 -1.14 -14.04
C SER A 405 22.54 -1.49 -12.55
N GLY A 406 22.74 -0.47 -11.71
CA GLY A 406 22.16 -0.46 -10.36
C GLY A 406 20.64 -0.32 -10.38
N VAL A 407 20.02 -0.10 -9.23
CA VAL A 407 18.59 0.23 -9.14
C VAL A 407 18.37 1.67 -9.61
N LEU A 408 17.58 1.82 -10.68
CA LEU A 408 16.96 3.08 -11.11
C LEU A 408 15.63 3.27 -10.38
N GLN A 409 15.20 4.53 -10.19
CA GLN A 409 13.89 4.89 -9.66
C GLN A 409 13.31 6.03 -10.52
N GLU A 410 12.15 5.80 -11.14
CA GLU A 410 11.47 6.77 -11.99
C GLU A 410 9.95 6.65 -11.76
N ALA A 411 9.25 7.77 -11.55
CA ALA A 411 7.79 7.84 -11.41
C ALA A 411 7.16 6.79 -10.46
N GLY A 412 7.79 6.52 -9.31
CA GLY A 412 7.30 5.55 -8.31
C GLY A 412 7.55 4.08 -8.68
N ARG A 413 8.41 3.81 -9.67
CA ARG A 413 8.72 2.46 -10.16
C ARG A 413 10.23 2.29 -10.13
N TYR A 414 10.68 1.08 -9.81
CA TYR A 414 12.09 0.74 -9.73
C TYR A 414 12.49 -0.15 -10.90
N TYR A 415 13.63 0.14 -11.51
CA TYR A 415 14.09 -0.55 -12.71
C TYR A 415 15.52 -1.06 -12.53
N ILE A 416 15.82 -2.20 -13.17
CA ILE A 416 17.18 -2.62 -13.46
C ILE A 416 17.23 -2.83 -14.97
N VAL A 417 18.16 -2.16 -15.66
CA VAL A 417 18.32 -2.23 -17.12
C VAL A 417 19.62 -2.90 -17.50
N LYS A 418 19.62 -3.60 -18.62
CA LYS A 418 20.81 -4.21 -19.22
C LYS A 418 20.91 -3.75 -20.68
N VAL A 419 22.05 -3.17 -21.04
CA VAL A 419 22.36 -2.85 -22.44
C VAL A 419 22.69 -4.15 -23.15
N TYR A 420 22.03 -4.41 -24.28
CA TYR A 420 22.27 -5.59 -25.10
C TYR A 420 23.11 -5.26 -26.34
N ASP A 421 22.82 -4.15 -27.00
CA ASP A 421 23.48 -3.70 -28.23
C ASP A 421 23.31 -2.18 -28.43
N ARG A 422 24.06 -1.58 -29.35
CA ARG A 422 23.92 -0.18 -29.78
C ARG A 422 24.07 -0.04 -31.28
N GLN A 423 23.24 0.83 -31.88
CA GLN A 423 23.37 1.23 -33.27
C GLN A 423 23.17 2.74 -33.44
N GLU A 424 23.85 3.32 -34.42
CA GLU A 424 23.69 4.74 -34.81
C GLU A 424 23.18 4.83 -36.27
N PRO A 425 21.90 4.49 -36.53
CA PRO A 425 21.29 4.69 -37.83
C PRO A 425 21.15 6.20 -38.13
N LYS A 426 20.88 6.52 -39.40
CA LYS A 426 20.65 7.91 -39.88
C LYS A 426 19.47 8.63 -39.20
N THR A 427 18.75 7.97 -38.30
CA THR A 427 17.61 8.45 -37.52
C THR A 427 17.94 8.73 -36.04
N GLY A 428 19.22 8.72 -35.65
CA GLY A 428 19.73 8.95 -34.29
C GLY A 428 20.14 7.66 -33.56
N GLU A 429 20.90 7.77 -32.48
CA GLU A 429 21.34 6.62 -31.65
C GLU A 429 20.13 5.83 -31.11
N GLU A 430 20.25 4.51 -31.19
CA GLU A 430 19.31 3.53 -30.66
C GLU A 430 20.07 2.48 -29.84
N VAL A 431 19.60 2.22 -28.61
CA VAL A 431 20.16 1.23 -27.70
C VAL A 431 19.18 0.09 -27.54
N TRP A 432 19.63 -1.15 -27.71
CA TRP A 432 18.82 -2.31 -27.35
C TRP A 432 18.89 -2.51 -25.85
N LEU A 433 17.75 -2.34 -25.18
CA LEU A 433 17.61 -2.48 -23.74
C LEU A 433 16.76 -3.70 -23.37
N LYS A 434 17.13 -4.34 -22.26
CA LYS A 434 16.21 -5.18 -21.48
C LYS A 434 16.04 -4.60 -20.09
N GLN A 435 14.86 -4.73 -19.50
CA GLN A 435 14.53 -4.16 -18.20
C GLN A 435 13.80 -5.15 -17.28
N ILE A 436 14.03 -5.03 -15.98
CA ILE A 436 13.21 -5.63 -14.93
C ILE A 436 12.55 -4.46 -14.17
N SER A 437 11.24 -4.35 -14.30
CA SER A 437 10.45 -3.22 -13.81
C SER A 437 9.59 -3.64 -12.62
N ILE A 438 9.87 -3.15 -11.42
CA ILE A 438 9.13 -3.46 -10.20
C ILE A 438 8.37 -2.22 -9.73
N PHE A 439 7.07 -2.34 -9.57
CA PHE A 439 6.21 -1.20 -9.23
C PHE A 439 6.02 -1.09 -7.72
N THR A 440 5.67 0.11 -7.26
CA THR A 440 4.92 0.25 -6.02
C THR A 440 3.52 -0.32 -6.26
N ASN A 441 3.23 -1.49 -5.68
CA ASN A 441 1.89 -2.12 -5.73
C ASN A 441 0.86 -1.39 -4.84
N TYR A 442 1.04 -0.08 -4.68
CA TYR A 442 0.28 0.82 -3.83
C TYR A 442 0.42 2.22 -4.41
N THR A 443 -0.59 2.67 -5.16
CA THR A 443 -0.57 4.01 -5.75
C THR A 443 -0.95 5.08 -4.71
N PHE A 444 -0.68 6.35 -5.01
CA PHE A 444 -1.17 7.45 -4.17
C PHE A 444 -2.71 7.44 -4.07
N THR A 445 -3.41 7.01 -5.13
CA THR A 445 -4.87 6.83 -5.14
C THR A 445 -5.32 5.71 -4.19
N ASP A 446 -4.62 4.57 -4.16
CA ASP A 446 -4.89 3.49 -3.20
C ASP A 446 -4.65 3.96 -1.77
N TYR A 447 -3.56 4.70 -1.54
CA TYR A 447 -3.20 5.27 -0.24
C TYR A 447 -4.26 6.24 0.28
N LEU A 448 -4.71 7.20 -0.54
CA LEU A 448 -5.82 8.09 -0.18
C LEU A 448 -7.10 7.29 0.12
N SER A 449 -7.44 6.33 -0.74
CA SER A 449 -8.62 5.48 -0.56
C SER A 449 -8.58 4.67 0.73
N ASP A 450 -7.41 4.19 1.16
CA ASP A 450 -7.27 3.50 2.45
C ASP A 450 -7.29 4.46 3.64
N LEU A 451 -6.72 5.66 3.51
CA LEU A 451 -6.82 6.69 4.55
C LEU A 451 -8.28 7.14 4.75
N GLU A 452 -9.09 7.20 3.68
CA GLU A 452 -10.52 7.48 3.73
C GLU A 452 -11.31 6.35 4.43
N LYS A 453 -11.11 5.08 4.00
CA LYS A 453 -11.77 3.91 4.60
C LYS A 453 -11.51 3.78 6.10
N ASN A 454 -10.29 4.13 6.54
CA ASN A 454 -9.86 4.00 7.92
C ASN A 454 -10.04 5.29 8.76
N ALA A 455 -10.53 6.38 8.16
CA ALA A 455 -10.74 7.65 8.87
C ALA A 455 -11.80 7.52 9.96
N LYS A 456 -11.44 7.85 11.21
CA LYS A 456 -12.37 7.86 12.34
C LYS A 456 -13.16 9.17 12.30
N VAL A 457 -14.45 9.08 11.98
CA VAL A 457 -15.33 10.24 11.79
C VAL A 457 -16.47 10.23 12.80
N TRP A 458 -16.50 11.22 13.67
CA TRP A 458 -17.64 11.53 14.54
C TRP A 458 -18.41 12.71 13.95
N ASP A 459 -19.71 12.52 13.73
CA ASP A 459 -20.61 13.53 13.16
C ASP A 459 -21.45 14.13 14.28
N LEU A 460 -21.14 15.36 14.69
CA LEU A 460 -21.72 16.00 15.89
C LEU A 460 -23.02 16.74 15.60
N ARG A 461 -23.57 16.56 14.40
CA ARG A 461 -24.81 17.20 13.90
C ARG A 461 -26.00 16.23 13.89
N LYS A 462 -25.84 15.04 14.46
CA LYS A 462 -26.77 13.90 14.42
C LYS A 462 -26.96 13.33 15.82
#